data_AF-A0A9X6Z3H2-F1
#
_entry.id   AF-A0A9X6Z3H2-F1
#
_cell.length_a   1.000
_cell.length_b   1.000
_cell.length_c   1.000
_cell.angle_alpha   90.00
_cell.angle_beta   90.00
_cell.angle_gamma   90.00
#
_symmetry.space_group_name_H-M   'P 1'
#
loop_
_entity.id
_entity.type
_entity.pdbx_description
1 polymer ?
#
loop_
_entity_poly.entity_id
_entity_poly.type
_entity_poly.pdbx_seq_one_letter_code
_entity_poly.pdbx_strand_id
1 'polypeptide(L)' 'MNLTEELKTILRCKKLLSEAYSVGGGEEIEFIRKGHIYMYFAIISPYNETRYYRIDDSLDTDQLKGNKWLYSMTI' A
#
# COMPACT_ATOMS: atom_id res chain seq x y z
N MET A 1 -8.70 11.62 16.36
CA MET A 1 -8.80 10.51 15.38
C MET A 1 -8.84 9.21 16.16
N ASN A 2 -9.73 8.27 15.80
CA ASN A 2 -9.90 7.02 16.54
C ASN A 2 -8.90 5.97 16.03
N LEU A 3 -7.98 5.52 16.89
CA LEU A 3 -6.95 4.53 16.58
C LEU A 3 -7.55 3.24 15.98
N THR A 4 -8.74 2.84 16.44
CA THR A 4 -9.45 1.65 15.94
C THR A 4 -9.87 1.80 14.48
N GLU A 5 -10.37 2.97 14.09
CA GLU A 5 -10.78 3.22 12.71
C GLU A 5 -9.58 3.31 11.78
N GLU A 6 -8.48 3.90 12.25
CA GLU A 6 -7.24 3.93 11.50
C GLU A 6 -6.67 2.54 11.24
N LEU A 7 -6.65 1.68 12.27
CA LEU A 7 -6.21 0.29 12.13
C LEU A 7 -7.10 -0.48 11.15
N LYS A 8 -8.43 -0.30 11.20
CA LYS A 8 -9.36 -0.90 10.24
C LYS A 8 -9.05 -0.47 8.81
N THR A 9 -8.80 0.82 8.58
CA THR A 9 -8.45 1.33 7.25
C THR A 9 -7.13 0.77 6.75
N ILE A 10 -6.10 0.69 7.62
CA ILE A 10 -4.81 0.08 7.27
C ILE A 10 -5.00 -1.39 6.86
N LEU A 11 -5.73 -2.17 7.66
CA LEU A 11 -6.00 -3.58 7.37
C LEU A 11 -6.81 -3.75 6.07
N ARG A 12 -7.78 -2.86 5.81
CA ARG A 12 -8.53 -2.84 4.56
C ARG A 12 -7.61 -2.58 3.36
N CYS A 13 -6.76 -1.57 3.43
CA CYS A 13 -5.80 -1.26 2.36
C CYS A 13 -4.83 -2.41 2.10
N LYS A 14 -4.32 -3.06 3.17
CA LYS A 14 -3.47 -4.26 3.03
C LYS A 14 -4.18 -5.37 2.27
N LYS A 15 -5.44 -5.67 2.63
CA LYS A 15 -6.23 -6.70 1.95
C LYS A 15 -6.43 -6.37 0.47
N LEU A 16 -6.84 -5.14 0.16
CA LEU A 16 -7.08 -4.71 -1.22
C LEU A 16 -5.79 -4.73 -2.07
N LEU A 17 -4.66 -4.27 -1.52
CA LEU A 17 -3.36 -4.40 -2.19
C LEU A 17 -2.96 -5.86 -2.43
N SER A 18 -3.21 -6.73 -1.45
CA SER A 18 -2.92 -8.16 -1.57
C SER A 18 -3.68 -8.80 -2.73
N GLU A 19 -4.96 -8.47 -2.86
CA GLU A 19 -5.82 -8.96 -3.94
C GLU A 19 -5.40 -8.37 -5.29
N ALA A 20 -5.20 -7.05 -5.36
CA ALA A 20 -4.87 -6.32 -6.58
C ALA A 20 -3.54 -6.75 -7.20
N TYR A 21 -2.51 -6.97 -6.38
CA TYR A 21 -1.17 -7.37 -6.85
C TYR A 21 -0.91 -8.87 -6.76
N SER A 22 -1.93 -9.68 -6.40
CA SER A 22 -1.80 -11.12 -6.20
C SER A 22 -0.63 -11.48 -5.27
N VAL A 23 -0.49 -10.71 -4.17
CA VAL A 23 0.60 -10.86 -3.21
C VAL A 23 0.48 -12.22 -2.53
N GLY A 24 1.50 -13.04 -2.68
CA GLY A 24 1.53 -14.41 -2.18
C GLY A 24 2.94 -15.02 -2.28
N GLY A 25 3.07 -16.31 -1.95
CA GLY A 25 4.34 -17.04 -2.16
C GLY A 25 5.53 -16.48 -1.37
N GLY A 26 5.30 -15.90 -0.19
CA GLY A 26 6.34 -15.31 0.65
C GLY A 26 6.55 -13.80 0.46
N GLU A 27 5.74 -13.15 -0.40
CA GLU A 27 5.64 -11.69 -0.39
C GLU A 27 4.83 -11.20 0.82
N GLU A 28 5.23 -10.05 1.39
CA GLU A 28 4.58 -9.43 2.54
C GLU A 28 4.20 -7.97 2.25
N ILE A 29 3.08 -7.53 2.85
CA ILE A 29 2.64 -6.13 2.78
C ILE A 29 2.88 -5.46 4.13
N GLU A 30 3.80 -4.50 4.14
CA GLU A 30 4.10 -3.68 5.29
C GLU A 30 3.41 -2.32 5.21
N PHE A 31 2.86 -1.88 6.34
CA PHE A 31 2.43 -0.50 6.51
C PHE A 31 3.62 0.31 7.02
N ILE A 32 3.96 1.40 6.33
CA ILE A 32 5.15 2.19 6.65
C ILE A 32 4.77 3.35 7.56
N ARG A 33 3.82 4.16 7.10
CA ARG A 33 3.35 5.35 7.81
C ARG A 33 2.08 5.89 7.17
N LYS A 34 1.40 6.75 7.91
CA LYS A 34 0.36 7.63 7.38
C LYS A 34 0.87 9.06 7.30
N GLY A 35 0.72 9.68 6.14
CA GLY A 35 0.91 11.11 5.94
C GLY A 35 -0.41 11.88 6.05
N HIS A 36 -0.43 13.14 5.62
CA HIS A 36 -1.64 13.96 5.69
C HIS A 36 -2.74 13.50 4.72
N ILE A 37 -2.35 13.11 3.50
CA ILE A 37 -3.26 12.70 2.41
C ILE A 37 -3.16 11.20 2.11
N TYR A 38 -1.97 10.61 2.32
CA TYR A 38 -1.67 9.27 1.85
C TYR A 38 -1.27 8.33 2.98
N MET A 39 -1.67 7.06 2.87
CA MET A 39 -1.06 5.94 3.59
C MET A 39 0.00 5.28 2.73
N TYR A 40 1.14 4.92 3.33
CA TYR A 40 2.29 4.36 2.62
C TYR A 40 2.47 2.90 2.97
N PHE A 41 2.66 2.07 1.94
CA PHE A 41 2.85 0.63 2.06
C PHE A 41 4.07 0.17 1.25
N ALA A 42 4.63 -0.96 1.64
CA ALA A 42 5.62 -1.69 0.85
C ALA A 42 5.12 -3.12 0.60
N ILE A 43 5.30 -3.61 -0.63
CA ILE A 43 5.27 -5.04 -0.94
C ILE A 43 6.72 -5.50 -1.00
N ILE A 44 7.11 -6.31 -0.02
CA ILE A 44 8.45 -6.88 0.11
C ILE A 44 8.40 -8.30 -0.43
N SER A 45 9.37 -8.65 -1.26
CA SER A 45 9.49 -9.98 -1.85
C SER A 45 10.91 -10.50 -1.63
N PRO A 46 11.10 -11.78 -1.32
CA PRO A 46 12.43 -12.38 -1.34
C PRO A 46 12.97 -12.55 -2.77
N TYR A 47 12.12 -12.41 -3.79
CA TYR A 47 12.46 -12.66 -5.19
C TYR A 47 12.54 -11.40 -6.05
N ASN A 48 11.86 -10.33 -5.64
CA ASN A 48 11.73 -9.09 -6.41
C ASN A 48 12.13 -7.88 -5.56
N GLU A 49 12.45 -6.77 -6.23
CA GLU A 49 12.67 -5.49 -5.55
C GLU A 49 11.43 -5.05 -4.75
N THR A 50 11.66 -4.41 -3.61
CA THR A 50 10.60 -3.83 -2.79
C THR A 50 9.83 -2.78 -3.58
N ARG A 51 8.50 -2.95 -3.66
CA ARG A 51 7.60 -2.03 -4.35
C ARG A 51 6.92 -1.14 -3.32
N TYR A 52 7.06 0.18 -3.47
CA TYR A 52 6.44 1.14 -2.56
C TYR A 52 5.17 1.73 -3.17
N TYR A 53 4.15 1.87 -2.33
CA TYR A 53 2.84 2.38 -2.71
C TYR A 53 2.42 3.50 -1.77
N ARG A 54 1.65 4.45 -2.30
CA ARG A 54 0.88 5.40 -1.51
C ARG A 54 -0.58 5.32 -1.94
N ILE A 55 -1.50 5.36 -0.98
CA ILE A 55 -2.93 5.23 -1.19
C ILE A 55 -3.62 6.43 -0.55
N ASP A 56 -4.49 7.11 -1.29
CA ASP A 56 -5.29 8.21 -0.75
C ASP A 56 -6.65 7.75 -0.19
N ASP A 57 -7.46 8.69 0.29
CA ASP A 57 -8.78 8.42 0.86
C ASP A 57 -9.79 7.89 -0.17
N SER A 58 -9.55 8.08 -1.47
CA SER A 58 -10.35 7.55 -2.58
C SER A 58 -9.88 6.18 -3.04
N LEU A 59 -8.87 5.60 -2.37
CA LEU A 59 -8.19 4.36 -2.71
C LEU A 59 -7.39 4.42 -4.03
N ASP A 60 -7.11 5.63 -4.51
CA ASP A 60 -6.18 5.81 -5.62
C ASP A 60 -4.78 5.50 -5.15
N THR A 61 -4.17 4.55 -5.86
CA THR A 61 -2.89 3.95 -5.51
C THR A 61 -1.85 4.37 -6.53
N ASP A 62 -0.81 5.07 -6.07
CA ASP A 62 0.39 5.32 -6.86
C ASP A 62 1.51 4.38 -6.43
N GLN A 63 2.29 3.90 -7.40
CA GLN A 63 3.54 3.18 -7.17
C GLN A 63 4.73 4.13 -7.32
N LEU A 64 5.73 3.99 -6.44
CA LEU A 64 7.01 4.68 -6.62
C LEU A 64 7.82 3.98 -7.73
N LYS A 65 8.13 4.72 -8.80
CA LYS A 65 9.06 4.27 -9.86
C LYS A 65 10.16 5.31 -10.03
N GLY A 66 11.41 4.91 -9.78
CA GLY A 66 12.54 5.84 -9.71
C GLY A 66 12.31 6.86 -8.59
N ASN A 67 12.19 8.15 -8.97
CA ASN A 67 11.95 9.26 -8.03
C ASN A 67 10.55 9.87 -8.15
N LYS A 68 9.60 9.18 -8.82
CA LYS A 68 8.25 9.69 -9.05
C LYS A 68 7.19 8.69 -8.60
N TRP A 69 6.13 9.24 -8.02
CA TRP A 69 4.88 8.51 -7.79
C TRP A 69 4.07 8.52 -9.08
N LEU A 70 3.73 7.34 -9.58
CA LEU A 70 2.94 7.17 -10.79
C LEU A 70 1.66 6.43 -10.43
N TYR A 71 0.54 6.96 -10.93
CA TYR A 71 -0.75 6.31 -10.77
C TYR A 71 -0.69 4.88 -11.27
N SER A 72 -1.15 3.96 -10.43
CA SER A 72 -1.20 2.54 -10.74
C SER A 72 -2.63 2.11 -11.00
N MET A 73 -3.51 2.29 -10.00
CA MET A 73 -4.91 1.89 -10.05
C MET A 73 -5.69 2.44 -8.85
N THR A 74 -7.02 2.29 -8.89
CA THR A 74 -7.89 2.41 -7.71
C THR A 74 -8.17 1.01 -7.17
N ILE A 75 -7.97 0.78 -5.86
CA ILE A 75 -8.14 -0.52 -5.19
C ILE A 75 -9.40 -0.62 -4.33
#